data_AF-A0A2K0X6I1-F1
#
_entry.id   AF-A0A2K0X6I1-F1
#
_cell.length_a   1.000
_cell.length_b   1.000
_cell.length_c   1.000
_cell.angle_alpha   90.00
_cell.angle_beta   90.00
_cell.angle_gamma   90.00
#
_symmetry.space_group_name_H-M   'P 1'
#
loop_
_entity.id
_entity.type
_entity.pdbx_description
1 polymer ?
#
loop_
_entity_poly.entity_id
_entity_poly.type
_entity_poly.pdbx_seq_one_letter_code
_entity_poly.pdbx_strand_id
1 'polypeptide(L)'
;MDSAISSIANGFKNVAYGTKNVYSKIVLWPLWVKIVSVICTILIITVPAGLISYYNWVNRFQMPYGKLRSAITQNVADNYKIRIVGSDVRDYPHVKLYFSVTDNTGESLEIESPTAAIKEKVGKGSDIERRIRNIERIKDKQGVGYEIMLDKSYSMYNSMDIMKNTMKDFVRALNYKVGDKAEVISFDTYLMYMASYTKDEDNLLNGIDNMEPYGNTALYDALYTGVTNASKRIGANCVIAFTDGEDNMSQHSMDDVISFAKDKGIPIYLIGTADANTTYLQTIAEQTGGYFWNLKFIKDMSEVLDRIKANQDNVYCLEYDSDSSADPYADRVISALLADSKHSYSGGIGDDLPFNPIRGEKVQKASYTVHKGDVTWTEANAACMQDGAHLATIPTKDEEDKLIQLAEENDIKYVWIGGYTSERPNGDVFAHWITGEKTTYTNWMQGEPSRNDRDGSPEFYLMLWKVGDQWSWNDERDNLYNSSYLHDTFSGKTGYICKVDSKN
;
A
#
# COMPACT_ATOMS: atom_id res chain seq x y z
N MET A 1 -1.69 52.92 -10.95
CA MET A 1 -2.39 51.81 -10.27
C MET A 1 -2.61 52.16 -8.80
N ASP A 2 -1.63 52.76 -8.12
CA ASP A 2 -1.73 53.15 -6.70
C ASP A 2 -2.71 54.31 -6.40
N SER A 3 -2.92 55.25 -7.33
CA SER A 3 -3.90 56.35 -7.13
C SER A 3 -5.37 55.87 -7.15
N ALA A 4 -5.65 54.77 -7.86
CA ALA A 4 -6.98 54.17 -7.93
C ALA A 4 -7.30 53.36 -6.66
N ILE A 5 -6.29 52.69 -6.10
CA ILE A 5 -6.41 51.89 -4.87
C ILE A 5 -6.60 52.82 -3.64
N SER A 6 -5.95 53.99 -3.62
CA SER A 6 -6.09 54.99 -2.55
C SER A 6 -7.49 55.64 -2.49
N SER A 7 -8.13 55.85 -3.66
CA SER A 7 -9.50 56.40 -3.74
C SER A 7 -10.56 55.41 -3.20
N ILE A 8 -10.36 54.11 -3.48
CA ILE A 8 -11.26 53.04 -2.99
C ILE A 8 -11.13 52.88 -1.47
N ALA A 9 -9.91 52.92 -0.92
CA ALA A 9 -9.68 52.82 0.53
C ALA A 9 -10.29 53.99 1.33
N ASN A 10 -10.30 55.21 0.78
CA ASN A 10 -10.94 56.36 1.42
C ASN A 10 -12.47 56.33 1.35
N GLY A 11 -13.06 55.68 0.34
CA GLY A 11 -14.51 55.44 0.26
C GLY A 11 -15.05 54.55 1.38
N PHE A 12 -14.27 53.55 1.81
CA PHE A 12 -14.67 52.62 2.88
C PHE A 12 -14.60 53.22 4.30
N LYS A 13 -13.75 54.24 4.54
CA LYS A 13 -13.66 54.91 5.86
C LYS A 13 -14.88 55.79 6.18
N ASN A 14 -15.56 56.34 5.17
CA ASN A 14 -16.71 57.22 5.37
C ASN A 14 -18.03 56.48 5.64
N VAL A 15 -18.06 55.15 5.51
CA VAL A 15 -19.26 54.33 5.79
C VAL A 15 -19.34 53.88 7.26
N ALA A 16 -18.25 54.03 8.03
CA ALA A 16 -18.15 53.51 9.41
C ALA A 16 -18.48 54.53 10.52
N TYR A 17 -18.68 55.82 10.21
CA TYR A 17 -19.01 56.85 11.21
C TYR A 17 -20.32 57.57 10.85
N GLY A 18 -21.44 56.95 11.23
CA GLY A 18 -22.78 57.53 11.10
C GLY A 18 -23.79 56.68 11.87
N THR A 19 -23.85 56.88 13.18
CA THR A 19 -24.74 56.13 14.06
C THR A 19 -26.19 56.62 13.98
N LYS A 20 -27.08 55.64 14.25
CA LYS A 20 -28.39 55.75 14.93
C LYS A 20 -29.61 56.12 14.09
N ASN A 21 -30.52 55.13 14.10
CA ASN A 21 -31.98 55.19 14.23
C ASN A 21 -32.84 54.72 13.04
N VAL A 22 -33.62 53.66 13.36
CA VAL A 22 -35.02 53.36 12.97
C VAL A 22 -35.23 52.37 11.81
N TYR A 23 -35.65 51.16 12.22
CA TYR A 23 -36.59 50.21 11.59
C TYR A 23 -36.75 50.18 10.06
N SER A 24 -36.37 49.07 9.42
CA SER A 24 -37.31 48.12 8.80
C SER A 24 -36.57 47.05 7.96
N LYS A 25 -37.07 45.82 8.03
CA LYS A 25 -36.66 44.69 7.19
C LYS A 25 -36.94 44.99 5.71
N ILE A 26 -35.92 45.28 4.90
CA ILE A 26 -35.98 45.19 3.44
C ILE A 26 -34.64 44.66 2.88
N VAL A 27 -34.65 43.39 2.50
CA VAL A 27 -33.96 42.76 1.36
C VAL A 27 -32.79 43.55 0.74
N LEU A 28 -31.54 43.30 1.18
CA LEU A 28 -30.31 43.76 0.52
C LEU A 28 -29.52 42.66 -0.20
N TRP A 29 -30.12 41.49 -0.40
CA TRP A 29 -29.50 40.38 -1.14
C TRP A 29 -29.48 40.49 -2.68
N PRO A 30 -30.34 41.26 -3.39
CA PRO A 30 -30.30 41.29 -4.85
C PRO A 30 -29.35 42.32 -5.46
N LEU A 31 -28.78 43.27 -4.68
CA LEU A 31 -27.85 44.26 -5.23
C LEU A 31 -26.40 43.74 -5.30
N TRP A 32 -25.95 42.97 -4.31
CA TRP A 32 -24.58 42.41 -4.30
C TRP A 32 -24.36 41.36 -5.40
N VAL A 33 -25.36 40.51 -5.66
CA VAL A 33 -25.30 39.51 -6.74
C VAL A 33 -25.32 40.18 -8.12
N LYS A 34 -26.05 41.28 -8.29
CA LYS A 34 -26.05 42.05 -9.55
C LYS A 34 -24.74 42.82 -9.76
N ILE A 35 -24.12 43.35 -8.70
CA ILE A 35 -22.81 44.03 -8.81
C ILE A 35 -21.71 43.02 -9.12
N VAL A 36 -21.68 41.85 -8.47
CA VAL A 36 -20.71 40.78 -8.78
C VAL A 36 -20.95 40.21 -10.17
N SER A 37 -22.22 40.01 -10.57
CA SER A 37 -22.56 39.56 -11.93
C SER A 37 -22.16 40.60 -12.99
N VAL A 38 -22.39 41.89 -12.78
CA VAL A 38 -21.99 42.94 -13.73
C VAL A 38 -20.47 43.10 -13.77
N ILE A 39 -19.76 43.00 -12.63
CA ILE A 39 -18.29 43.01 -12.58
C ILE A 39 -17.70 41.77 -13.28
N CYS A 40 -18.25 40.58 -13.05
CA CYS A 40 -17.86 39.36 -13.79
C CYS A 40 -18.18 39.48 -15.27
N THR A 41 -19.34 40.03 -15.66
CA THR A 41 -19.72 40.20 -17.07
C THR A 41 -18.84 41.24 -17.77
N ILE A 42 -18.45 42.32 -17.07
CA ILE A 42 -17.52 43.33 -17.61
C ILE A 42 -16.10 42.77 -17.72
N LEU A 43 -15.61 41.99 -16.74
CA LEU A 43 -14.33 41.27 -16.81
C LEU A 43 -14.29 40.23 -17.94
N ILE A 44 -15.43 39.58 -18.23
CA ILE A 44 -15.59 38.62 -19.33
C ILE A 44 -15.59 39.32 -20.70
N ILE A 45 -16.06 40.57 -20.79
CA ILE A 45 -16.22 41.26 -22.09
C ILE A 45 -15.00 42.11 -22.48
N THR A 46 -14.18 42.60 -21.53
CA THR A 46 -13.14 43.60 -21.88
C THR A 46 -11.69 43.14 -21.82
N VAL A 47 -11.36 41.91 -21.39
CA VAL A 47 -9.97 41.45 -21.45
C VAL A 47 -9.90 39.95 -21.78
N PRO A 48 -9.52 39.57 -23.02
CA PRO A 48 -9.18 38.18 -23.34
C PRO A 48 -8.17 37.59 -22.35
N ALA A 49 -7.23 38.41 -21.88
CA ALA A 49 -6.26 38.04 -20.85
C ALA A 49 -6.90 37.74 -19.48
N GLY A 50 -8.00 38.41 -19.08
CA GLY A 50 -8.68 38.16 -17.81
C GLY A 50 -9.45 36.83 -17.81
N LEU A 51 -10.10 36.50 -18.94
CA LEU A 51 -10.72 35.19 -19.18
C LEU A 51 -9.68 34.08 -19.28
N ILE A 52 -8.55 34.32 -19.97
CA ILE A 52 -7.43 33.38 -20.03
C ILE A 52 -6.79 33.21 -18.65
N SER A 53 -6.61 34.26 -17.87
CA SER A 53 -6.10 34.18 -16.49
C SER A 53 -7.06 33.45 -15.56
N TYR A 54 -8.37 33.65 -15.67
CA TYR A 54 -9.36 32.89 -14.90
C TYR A 54 -9.42 31.42 -15.35
N TYR A 55 -9.43 31.15 -16.66
CA TYR A 55 -9.38 29.81 -17.22
C TYR A 55 -8.10 29.08 -16.83
N ASN A 56 -6.93 29.72 -16.93
CA ASN A 56 -5.65 29.18 -16.50
C ASN A 56 -5.54 29.03 -14.97
N TRP A 57 -6.26 29.85 -14.20
CA TRP A 57 -6.34 29.69 -12.74
C TRP A 57 -7.23 28.51 -12.35
N VAL A 58 -8.37 28.32 -13.02
CA VAL A 58 -9.29 27.17 -12.82
C VAL A 58 -8.73 25.87 -13.41
N ASN A 59 -7.97 25.93 -14.51
CA ASN A 59 -7.40 24.81 -15.25
C ASN A 59 -5.87 24.77 -15.19
N ARG A 60 -5.27 25.26 -14.10
CA ARG A 60 -3.79 25.33 -13.94
C ARG A 60 -3.05 24.01 -14.20
N PHE A 61 -3.76 22.89 -14.06
CA PHE A 61 -3.25 21.53 -14.25
C PHE A 61 -3.63 20.90 -15.60
N GLN A 62 -4.56 21.49 -16.36
CA GLN A 62 -5.09 20.93 -17.61
C GLN A 62 -4.55 21.70 -18.81
N MET A 63 -3.80 21.02 -19.66
CA MET A 63 -3.51 21.45 -21.03
C MET A 63 -4.13 20.47 -22.04
N PRO A 64 -4.58 20.95 -23.21
CA PRO A 64 -5.01 20.03 -24.27
C PRO A 64 -3.89 19.05 -24.62
N TYR A 65 -4.22 17.76 -24.70
CA TYR A 65 -3.23 16.68 -24.84
C TYR A 65 -2.22 16.94 -25.96
N GLY A 66 -2.69 17.30 -27.16
CA GLY A 66 -1.83 17.56 -28.31
C GLY A 66 -0.88 18.75 -28.08
N LYS A 67 -1.35 19.81 -27.41
CA LYS A 67 -0.54 21.01 -27.11
C LYS A 67 0.57 20.68 -26.13
N LEU A 68 0.25 19.96 -25.06
CA LEU A 68 1.25 19.55 -24.06
C LEU A 68 2.27 18.59 -24.66
N ARG A 69 1.82 17.62 -25.46
CA ARG A 69 2.72 16.68 -26.14
C ARG A 69 3.72 17.41 -27.03
N SER A 70 3.25 18.34 -27.87
CA SER A 70 4.15 19.15 -28.71
C SER A 70 5.13 19.97 -27.88
N ALA A 71 4.71 20.53 -26.74
CA ALA A 71 5.60 21.29 -25.87
C ALA A 71 6.69 20.42 -25.23
N ILE A 72 6.34 19.23 -24.72
CA ILE A 72 7.32 18.29 -24.15
C ILE A 72 8.31 17.84 -25.23
N THR A 73 7.82 17.36 -26.39
CA THR A 73 8.67 16.84 -27.48
C THR A 73 9.60 17.91 -28.08
N GLN A 74 9.19 19.18 -28.10
CA GLN A 74 10.04 20.27 -28.64
C GLN A 74 11.15 20.70 -27.67
N ASN A 75 10.88 20.66 -26.36
CA ASN A 75 11.81 21.17 -25.34
C ASN A 75 12.65 20.06 -24.68
N VAL A 76 12.21 18.81 -24.79
CA VAL A 76 12.88 17.62 -24.26
C VAL A 76 12.96 16.57 -25.36
N ALA A 77 14.17 16.10 -25.64
CA ALA A 77 14.34 14.83 -26.35
C ALA A 77 13.98 13.71 -25.38
N ASP A 78 12.79 13.11 -25.52
CA ASP A 78 12.31 11.77 -25.09
C ASP A 78 13.05 10.95 -23.99
N ASN A 79 13.67 11.60 -23.00
CA ASN A 79 14.56 10.90 -22.08
C ASN A 79 13.83 10.33 -20.86
N TYR A 80 12.64 10.84 -20.54
CA TYR A 80 11.87 10.43 -19.36
C TYR A 80 10.61 9.66 -19.74
N LYS A 81 10.43 8.51 -19.10
CA LYS A 81 9.29 7.60 -19.27
C LYS A 81 8.38 7.69 -18.06
N ILE A 82 7.09 7.61 -18.31
CA ILE A 82 6.07 7.48 -17.26
C ILE A 82 5.75 6.01 -17.04
N ARG A 83 5.61 5.61 -15.77
CA ARG A 83 5.02 4.33 -15.38
C ARG A 83 3.88 4.53 -14.40
N ILE A 84 2.84 3.72 -14.52
CA ILE A 84 1.79 3.65 -13.49
C ILE A 84 2.33 2.76 -12.37
N VAL A 85 2.28 3.25 -11.14
CA VAL A 85 2.73 2.52 -9.94
C VAL A 85 1.59 2.26 -8.95
N GLY A 86 0.38 2.72 -9.26
CA GLY A 86 -0.79 2.49 -8.42
C GLY A 86 -2.06 3.19 -8.93
N SER A 87 -3.20 2.79 -8.39
CA SER A 87 -4.50 3.41 -8.67
C SER A 87 -5.40 3.41 -7.43
N ASP A 88 -6.34 4.35 -7.37
CA ASP A 88 -7.44 4.37 -6.40
C ASP A 88 -8.74 4.76 -7.11
N VAL A 89 -9.72 3.84 -7.11
CA VAL A 89 -11.04 4.02 -7.73
C VAL A 89 -12.19 3.97 -6.71
N ARG A 90 -11.90 4.13 -5.40
CA ARG A 90 -12.93 4.05 -4.34
C ARG A 90 -14.05 5.08 -4.49
N ASP A 91 -13.71 6.25 -5.02
CA ASP A 91 -14.60 7.39 -5.21
C ASP A 91 -15.08 7.53 -6.67
N TYR A 92 -15.17 6.41 -7.40
CA TYR A 92 -15.57 6.37 -8.81
C TYR A 92 -16.84 7.23 -9.08
N PRO A 93 -16.89 8.07 -10.13
CA PRO A 93 -15.96 8.14 -11.28
C PRO A 93 -14.69 8.97 -11.07
N HIS A 94 -14.42 9.43 -9.84
CA HIS A 94 -13.17 10.11 -9.52
C HIS A 94 -12.06 9.06 -9.35
N VAL A 95 -11.06 9.12 -10.23
CA VAL A 95 -9.97 8.16 -10.26
C VAL A 95 -8.67 8.87 -9.90
N LYS A 96 -7.87 8.22 -9.05
CA LYS A 96 -6.48 8.61 -8.80
C LYS A 96 -5.55 7.62 -9.47
N LEU A 97 -4.55 8.13 -10.18
CA LEU A 97 -3.44 7.36 -10.72
C LEU A 97 -2.12 7.88 -10.15
N TYR A 98 -1.24 6.94 -9.83
CA TYR A 98 0.08 7.23 -9.28
C TYR A 98 1.11 6.95 -10.37
N PHE A 99 1.93 7.94 -10.65
CA PHE A 99 2.93 7.88 -11.72
C PHE A 99 4.32 8.08 -11.19
N SER A 100 5.27 7.23 -11.61
CA SER A 100 6.69 7.54 -11.54
C SER A 100 7.17 8.10 -12.88
N VAL A 101 8.13 9.02 -12.83
CA VAL A 101 8.75 9.64 -14.01
C VAL A 101 10.25 9.45 -13.90
N THR A 102 10.83 8.60 -14.75
CA THR A 102 12.26 8.25 -14.67
C THR A 102 12.94 8.36 -16.01
N ASP A 103 14.25 8.62 -16.02
CA ASP A 103 15.02 8.59 -17.25
C ASP A 103 15.34 7.15 -17.72
N ASN A 104 16.19 7.03 -18.74
CA ASN A 104 16.66 5.72 -19.24
C ASN A 104 17.64 5.01 -18.29
N THR A 105 18.19 5.70 -17.29
CA THR A 105 19.05 5.13 -16.25
C THR A 105 18.27 4.73 -15.00
N GLY A 106 17.01 5.16 -14.89
CA GLY A 106 16.14 4.91 -13.74
C GLY A 106 16.11 6.07 -12.73
N GLU A 107 16.84 7.17 -12.97
CA GLU A 107 16.80 8.34 -12.11
C GLU A 107 15.46 9.07 -12.22
N SER A 108 14.88 9.41 -11.07
CA SER A 108 13.57 10.08 -11.00
C SER A 108 13.66 11.56 -11.37
N LEU A 109 12.65 12.05 -12.11
CA LEU A 109 12.49 13.47 -12.41
C LEU A 109 11.67 14.17 -11.32
N GLU A 110 12.29 15.14 -10.67
CA GLU A 110 11.57 16.11 -9.85
C GLU A 110 10.89 17.16 -10.74
N ILE A 111 9.58 17.30 -10.55
CA ILE A 111 8.71 18.25 -11.25
C ILE A 111 8.14 19.18 -10.18
N GLU A 112 8.67 20.39 -10.12
CA GLU A 112 8.30 21.35 -9.06
C GLU A 112 6.87 21.88 -9.23
N SER A 113 6.43 22.04 -10.48
CA SER A 113 5.13 22.62 -10.83
C SER A 113 4.40 21.74 -11.84
N PRO A 114 3.89 20.57 -11.38
CA PRO A 114 3.36 19.55 -12.26
C PRO A 114 2.10 20.03 -13.00
N THR A 115 2.08 19.73 -14.29
CA THR A 115 0.92 19.82 -15.17
C THR A 115 0.78 18.52 -15.94
N ALA A 116 -0.44 18.18 -16.36
CA ALA A 116 -0.67 16.92 -17.04
C ALA A 116 -1.79 16.97 -18.09
N ALA A 117 -1.76 15.97 -18.95
CA ALA A 117 -2.88 15.63 -19.82
C ALA A 117 -2.92 14.11 -20.01
N ILE A 118 -4.12 13.54 -20.06
CA ILE A 118 -4.28 12.11 -20.28
C ILE A 118 -5.34 11.81 -21.35
N LYS A 119 -5.18 10.66 -22.00
CA LYS A 119 -6.24 9.95 -22.71
C LYS A 119 -6.49 8.63 -22.02
N GLU A 120 -7.76 8.27 -21.89
CA GLU A 120 -8.20 7.01 -21.33
C GLU A 120 -8.97 6.20 -22.36
N LYS A 121 -8.65 4.92 -22.43
CA LYS A 121 -9.41 3.89 -23.10
C LYS A 121 -9.90 2.87 -22.07
N VAL A 122 -11.21 2.66 -22.01
CA VAL A 122 -11.83 1.66 -21.12
C VAL A 122 -12.18 0.42 -21.93
N GLY A 123 -11.65 -0.74 -21.54
CA GLY A 123 -11.78 -1.99 -22.28
C GLY A 123 -11.39 -1.85 -23.76
N LYS A 124 -12.31 -2.21 -24.65
CA LYS A 124 -12.14 -2.09 -26.12
C LYS A 124 -12.66 -0.76 -26.71
N GLY A 125 -12.86 0.25 -25.85
CA GLY A 125 -13.36 1.56 -26.25
C GLY A 125 -12.38 2.37 -27.10
N SER A 126 -12.73 3.64 -27.35
CA SER A 126 -11.84 4.62 -28.00
C SER A 126 -11.06 5.43 -26.96
N ASP A 127 -9.96 6.04 -27.39
CA ASP A 127 -9.20 6.98 -26.55
C ASP A 127 -9.98 8.29 -26.36
N ILE A 128 -10.26 8.62 -25.10
CA ILE A 128 -10.99 9.83 -24.71
C ILE A 128 -10.07 10.70 -23.86
N GLU A 129 -9.87 11.96 -24.25
CA GLU A 129 -9.15 12.93 -23.42
C GLU A 129 -9.93 13.21 -22.14
N ARG A 130 -9.28 13.07 -20.98
CA ARG A 130 -9.92 13.27 -19.68
C ARG A 130 -9.53 14.60 -19.06
N ARG A 131 -10.45 15.12 -18.25
CA ARG A 131 -10.24 16.31 -17.44
C ARG A 131 -9.46 15.95 -16.18
N ILE A 132 -8.28 16.52 -16.04
CA ILE A 132 -7.47 16.52 -14.83
C ILE A 132 -8.10 17.46 -13.81
N ARG A 133 -8.31 16.93 -12.60
CA ARG A 133 -8.76 17.69 -11.43
C ARG A 133 -7.57 18.22 -10.65
N ASN A 134 -6.58 17.37 -10.45
CA ASN A 134 -5.39 17.69 -9.68
C ASN A 134 -4.21 16.87 -10.19
N ILE A 135 -3.01 17.41 -10.02
CA ILE A 135 -1.79 16.64 -10.06
C ILE A 135 -0.84 17.19 -9.00
N GLU A 136 -0.30 16.30 -8.19
CA GLU A 136 0.67 16.66 -7.17
C GLU A 136 1.68 15.56 -6.91
N ARG A 137 2.87 15.97 -6.50
CA ARG A 137 3.86 15.09 -5.90
C ARG A 137 3.32 14.58 -4.56
N ILE A 138 3.45 13.28 -4.28
CA ILE A 138 2.90 12.69 -3.04
C ILE A 138 3.67 13.09 -1.78
N LYS A 139 4.92 13.54 -1.95
CA LYS A 139 5.82 14.01 -0.89
C LYS A 139 5.08 14.84 0.18
N ASP A 140 5.23 14.42 1.43
CA ASP A 140 4.64 15.05 2.63
C ASP A 140 3.10 15.16 2.66
N LYS A 141 2.40 14.55 1.69
CA LYS A 141 0.95 14.66 1.53
C LYS A 141 0.23 13.32 1.56
N GLN A 142 0.88 12.26 1.09
CA GLN A 142 0.35 10.90 1.10
C GLN A 142 1.46 9.94 1.54
N GLY A 143 1.12 8.98 2.38
CA GLY A 143 2.07 7.97 2.84
C GLY A 143 2.37 6.90 1.80
N VAL A 144 3.43 6.15 2.06
CA VAL A 144 3.89 5.00 1.27
C VAL A 144 3.52 3.71 2.00
N GLY A 145 3.10 2.69 1.25
CA GLY A 145 2.92 1.34 1.77
C GLY A 145 4.21 0.52 1.65
N TYR A 146 4.66 -0.03 2.77
CA TYR A 146 5.89 -0.82 2.84
C TYR A 146 5.58 -2.30 3.05
N GLU A 147 6.06 -3.15 2.16
CA GLU A 147 6.14 -4.59 2.37
C GLU A 147 7.53 -4.92 2.91
N ILE A 148 7.64 -5.15 4.22
CA ILE A 148 8.90 -5.38 4.90
C ILE A 148 9.11 -6.87 5.09
N MET A 149 10.27 -7.39 4.67
CA MET A 149 10.56 -8.82 4.71
C MET A 149 11.88 -9.11 5.43
N LEU A 150 11.90 -10.06 6.38
CA LEU A 150 13.14 -10.55 6.99
C LEU A 150 13.39 -12.00 6.62
N ASP A 151 14.56 -12.26 6.07
CA ASP A 151 15.14 -13.59 5.98
C ASP A 151 15.42 -14.11 7.38
N LYS A 152 14.73 -15.18 7.76
CA LYS A 152 14.96 -15.92 8.99
C LYS A 152 15.43 -17.33 8.72
N SER A 153 16.08 -17.57 7.59
CA SER A 153 16.75 -18.84 7.32
C SER A 153 17.85 -19.14 8.35
N TYR A 154 18.29 -20.39 8.43
CA TYR A 154 19.30 -20.80 9.40
C TYR A 154 20.65 -20.08 9.22
N SER A 155 21.03 -19.68 8.00
CA SER A 155 22.26 -18.92 7.74
C SER A 155 22.27 -17.55 8.41
N MET A 156 21.08 -16.99 8.68
CA MET A 156 20.90 -15.72 9.37
C MET A 156 21.16 -15.79 10.88
N TYR A 157 21.41 -16.97 11.46
CA TYR A 157 21.55 -17.16 12.91
C TYR A 157 22.46 -16.12 13.59
N ASN A 158 23.66 -15.88 13.06
CA ASN A 158 24.61 -14.92 13.64
C ASN A 158 24.27 -13.45 13.32
N SER A 159 23.43 -13.21 12.31
CA SER A 159 23.05 -11.87 11.85
C SER A 159 21.63 -11.47 12.31
N MET A 160 20.89 -12.38 12.95
CA MET A 160 19.47 -12.20 13.26
C MET A 160 19.25 -10.99 14.16
N ASP A 161 20.02 -10.85 15.25
CA ASP A 161 19.86 -9.73 16.18
C ASP A 161 20.14 -8.37 15.52
N ILE A 162 21.22 -8.29 14.73
CA ILE A 162 21.57 -7.04 14.06
C ILE A 162 20.52 -6.70 13.00
N MET A 163 20.03 -7.67 12.23
CA MET A 163 19.00 -7.45 11.20
C MET A 163 17.64 -7.09 11.79
N LYS A 164 17.22 -7.74 12.90
CA LYS A 164 16.02 -7.35 13.66
C LYS A 164 16.15 -5.92 14.16
N ASN A 165 17.30 -5.51 14.70
CA ASN A 165 17.51 -4.14 15.16
C ASN A 165 17.48 -3.13 14.00
N THR A 166 18.14 -3.42 12.87
CA THR A 166 18.09 -2.58 11.67
C THR A 166 16.67 -2.45 11.12
N MET A 167 15.91 -3.54 11.09
CA MET A 167 14.51 -3.51 10.67
C MET A 167 13.63 -2.70 11.64
N LYS A 168 13.84 -2.83 12.95
CA LYS A 168 13.13 -2.02 13.95
C LYS A 168 13.45 -0.53 13.79
N ASP A 169 14.69 -0.18 13.51
CA ASP A 169 15.09 1.21 13.26
C ASP A 169 14.44 1.77 11.99
N PHE A 170 14.30 0.96 10.94
CA PHE A 170 13.52 1.32 9.75
C PHE A 170 12.05 1.60 10.09
N VAL A 171 11.40 0.68 10.81
CA VAL A 171 9.98 0.80 11.23
C VAL A 171 9.74 2.05 12.07
N ARG A 172 10.64 2.37 13.01
CA ARG A 172 10.53 3.58 13.85
C ARG A 172 10.65 4.88 13.09
N ALA A 173 11.30 4.87 11.93
CA ALA A 173 11.56 6.07 11.15
C ALA A 173 10.57 6.26 9.98
N LEU A 174 9.56 5.39 9.87
CA LEU A 174 8.39 5.60 9.01
C LEU A 174 7.61 6.85 9.45
N ASN A 175 7.01 7.56 8.50
CA ASN A 175 6.23 8.77 8.75
C ASN A 175 4.72 8.47 8.86
N TYR A 176 4.34 7.84 9.97
CA TYR A 176 2.94 7.50 10.26
C TYR A 176 1.99 8.71 10.27
N LYS A 177 2.51 9.93 10.49
CA LYS A 177 1.73 11.17 10.45
C LYS A 177 1.27 11.54 9.05
N VAL A 178 2.08 11.25 8.03
CA VAL A 178 1.74 11.48 6.61
C VAL A 178 0.96 10.30 6.02
N GLY A 179 0.98 9.16 6.72
CA GLY A 179 0.13 8.00 6.42
C GLY A 179 0.91 6.76 6.00
N ASP A 180 2.22 6.70 6.25
CA ASP A 180 3.01 5.49 6.02
C ASP A 180 2.41 4.31 6.80
N LYS A 181 2.44 3.15 6.17
CA LYS A 181 1.96 1.89 6.73
C LYS A 181 2.86 0.77 6.27
N ALA A 182 2.97 -0.27 7.08
CA ALA A 182 3.80 -1.42 6.76
C ALA A 182 3.11 -2.74 7.07
N GLU A 183 3.48 -3.77 6.33
CA GLU A 183 3.28 -5.18 6.64
C GLU A 183 4.66 -5.80 6.86
N VAL A 184 4.77 -6.73 7.81
CA VAL A 184 6.01 -7.46 8.10
C VAL A 184 5.78 -8.94 7.83
N ILE A 185 6.58 -9.48 6.93
CA ILE A 185 6.66 -10.91 6.61
C ILE A 185 8.06 -11.40 6.99
N SER A 186 8.16 -12.61 7.50
CA SER A 186 9.42 -13.33 7.55
C SER A 186 9.41 -14.47 6.54
N PHE A 187 10.60 -14.85 6.08
CA PHE A 187 10.73 -15.97 5.16
C PHE A 187 11.92 -16.86 5.50
N ASP A 188 11.73 -18.15 5.30
CA ASP A 188 12.76 -19.18 5.28
C ASP A 188 12.40 -20.22 4.21
N THR A 189 12.18 -21.48 4.58
CA THR A 189 11.44 -22.47 3.80
C THR A 189 9.97 -22.09 3.68
N TYR A 190 9.44 -21.38 4.66
CA TYR A 190 8.05 -20.94 4.74
C TYR A 190 7.98 -19.41 4.81
N LEU A 191 6.90 -18.84 4.26
CA LEU A 191 6.56 -17.43 4.47
C LEU A 191 5.60 -17.33 5.66
N MET A 192 5.90 -16.43 6.60
CA MET A 192 5.08 -16.19 7.79
C MET A 192 4.79 -14.71 7.95
N TYR A 193 3.50 -14.36 8.04
CA TYR A 193 3.07 -13.01 8.38
C TYR A 193 3.35 -12.72 9.85
N MET A 194 4.17 -11.71 10.12
CA MET A 194 4.57 -11.32 11.47
C MET A 194 3.79 -10.11 11.97
N ALA A 195 3.32 -9.26 11.05
CA ALA A 195 2.37 -8.18 11.34
C ALA A 195 1.65 -7.74 10.06
N SER A 196 0.32 -7.78 10.05
CA SER A 196 -0.53 -7.36 8.93
C SER A 196 -0.40 -5.87 8.66
N TYR A 197 -0.70 -5.44 7.43
CA TYR A 197 -0.62 -4.05 6.99
C TYR A 197 -1.27 -3.02 7.94
N THR A 198 -0.44 -2.27 8.67
CA THR A 198 -0.89 -1.38 9.76
C THR A 198 -0.08 -0.09 9.87
N LYS A 199 -0.64 0.88 10.61
CA LYS A 199 0.04 2.09 11.09
C LYS A 199 0.50 1.97 12.55
N ASP A 200 0.21 0.84 13.19
CA ASP A 200 0.56 0.56 14.57
C ASP A 200 2.01 0.08 14.65
N GLU A 201 2.89 0.98 15.10
CA GLU A 201 4.32 0.71 15.25
C GLU A 201 4.57 -0.45 16.22
N ASP A 202 3.81 -0.56 17.31
CA ASP A 202 4.03 -1.58 18.33
C ASP A 202 3.75 -2.99 17.80
N ASN A 203 2.72 -3.13 16.95
CA ASN A 203 2.43 -4.40 16.28
C ASN A 203 3.56 -4.82 15.33
N LEU A 204 4.10 -3.88 14.55
CA LEU A 204 5.21 -4.14 13.64
C LEU A 204 6.46 -4.57 14.43
N LEU A 205 6.82 -3.83 15.48
CA LEU A 205 7.97 -4.13 16.33
C LEU A 205 7.82 -5.48 17.03
N ASN A 206 6.62 -5.80 17.54
CA ASN A 206 6.35 -7.09 18.17
C ASN A 206 6.44 -8.25 17.17
N GLY A 207 5.96 -8.08 15.94
CA GLY A 207 6.15 -9.05 14.87
C GLY A 207 7.63 -9.35 14.61
N ILE A 208 8.46 -8.31 14.52
CA ILE A 208 9.92 -8.45 14.34
C ILE A 208 10.54 -9.22 15.50
N ASP A 209 10.21 -8.87 16.75
CA ASP A 209 10.78 -9.50 17.94
C ASP A 209 10.46 -11.01 18.03
N ASN A 210 9.39 -11.49 17.38
CA ASN A 210 8.97 -12.88 17.35
C ASN A 210 9.60 -13.74 16.22
N MET A 211 10.53 -13.19 15.44
CA MET A 211 11.28 -13.94 14.43
C MET A 211 12.45 -14.71 15.05
N GLU A 212 12.57 -16.00 14.70
CA GLU A 212 13.67 -16.88 15.10
C GLU A 212 14.19 -17.66 13.87
N PRO A 213 15.52 -17.87 13.74
CA PRO A 213 16.10 -18.55 12.58
C PRO A 213 15.64 -20.00 12.42
N TYR A 214 15.26 -20.41 11.21
CA TYR A 214 14.81 -21.76 10.90
C TYR A 214 15.00 -22.08 9.41
N GLY A 215 15.22 -23.35 9.05
CA GLY A 215 15.07 -23.82 7.67
C GLY A 215 16.03 -23.22 6.63
N ASN A 216 15.68 -23.47 5.37
CA ASN A 216 16.32 -23.00 4.14
C ASN A 216 15.88 -21.58 3.74
N THR A 217 16.27 -21.10 2.55
CA THR A 217 16.06 -19.71 2.11
C THR A 217 15.27 -19.66 0.79
N ALA A 218 13.99 -19.25 0.86
CA ALA A 218 13.10 -19.02 -0.29
C ALA A 218 12.97 -17.51 -0.61
N LEU A 219 14.09 -16.85 -0.90
CA LEU A 219 14.17 -15.41 -1.16
C LEU A 219 13.32 -14.98 -2.36
N TYR A 220 13.37 -15.69 -3.49
CA TYR A 220 12.64 -15.29 -4.68
C TYR A 220 11.12 -15.44 -4.52
N ASP A 221 10.66 -16.51 -3.87
CA ASP A 221 9.24 -16.68 -3.54
C ASP A 221 8.75 -15.62 -2.55
N ALA A 222 9.61 -15.24 -1.58
CA ALA A 222 9.36 -14.13 -0.67
C ALA A 222 9.18 -12.81 -1.43
N LEU A 223 10.16 -12.42 -2.26
CA LEU A 223 10.08 -11.17 -3.03
C LEU A 223 8.89 -11.14 -3.99
N TYR A 224 8.59 -12.27 -4.66
CA TYR A 224 7.42 -12.40 -5.54
C TYR A 224 6.11 -12.18 -4.76
N THR A 225 5.99 -12.78 -3.58
CA THR A 225 4.84 -12.58 -2.68
C THR A 225 4.75 -11.13 -2.21
N GLY A 226 5.89 -10.52 -1.84
CA GLY A 226 5.92 -9.14 -1.41
C GLY A 226 5.45 -8.16 -2.49
N VAL A 227 5.89 -8.36 -3.74
CA VAL A 227 5.40 -7.60 -4.90
C VAL A 227 3.91 -7.84 -5.11
N THR A 228 3.45 -9.08 -4.95
CA THR A 228 2.02 -9.42 -5.07
C THR A 228 1.19 -8.65 -4.06
N ASN A 229 1.60 -8.64 -2.78
CA ASN A 229 0.89 -7.94 -1.71
C ASN A 229 0.91 -6.42 -1.93
N ALA A 230 2.08 -5.86 -2.22
CA ALA A 230 2.25 -4.43 -2.52
C ALA A 230 1.39 -3.98 -3.72
N SER A 231 1.30 -4.78 -4.78
CA SER A 231 0.51 -4.45 -5.99
C SER A 231 -1.00 -4.43 -5.78
N LYS A 232 -1.51 -5.02 -4.68
CA LYS A 232 -2.93 -5.02 -4.33
C LYS A 232 -3.32 -3.82 -3.46
N ARG A 233 -2.35 -3.00 -3.03
CA ARG A 233 -2.58 -1.83 -2.18
C ARG A 233 -2.75 -0.57 -3.02
N ILE A 234 -3.65 0.30 -2.57
CA ILE A 234 -3.80 1.65 -3.14
C ILE A 234 -2.58 2.51 -2.82
N GLY A 235 -2.31 3.52 -3.66
CA GLY A 235 -1.21 4.46 -3.43
C GLY A 235 0.14 3.99 -3.98
N ALA A 236 1.22 4.58 -3.46
CA ALA A 236 2.59 4.19 -3.78
C ALA A 236 3.04 3.10 -2.79
N ASN A 237 3.55 1.99 -3.32
CA ASN A 237 3.97 0.84 -2.52
C ASN A 237 5.34 0.34 -2.95
N CYS A 238 6.11 -0.18 -2.02
CA CYS A 238 7.41 -0.80 -2.30
C CYS A 238 7.67 -2.02 -1.42
N VAL A 239 8.63 -2.84 -1.84
CA VAL A 239 9.15 -3.98 -1.07
C VAL A 239 10.51 -3.60 -0.50
N ILE A 240 10.76 -3.94 0.77
CA ILE A 240 12.08 -3.89 1.38
C ILE A 240 12.37 -5.22 2.07
N ALA A 241 13.43 -5.92 1.63
CA ALA A 241 13.82 -7.19 2.22
C ALA A 241 15.23 -7.16 2.82
N PHE A 242 15.40 -7.90 3.90
CA PHE A 242 16.62 -8.02 4.69
C PHE A 242 17.10 -9.47 4.61
N THR A 243 18.29 -9.74 4.04
CA THR A 243 18.75 -11.10 3.73
C THR A 243 20.27 -11.20 3.62
N ASP A 244 20.84 -12.39 3.63
CA ASP A 244 22.22 -12.65 3.21
C ASP A 244 22.33 -13.07 1.72
N GLY A 245 21.20 -13.34 1.06
CA GLY A 245 21.04 -13.38 -0.39
C GLY A 245 21.25 -14.72 -1.07
N GLU A 246 21.31 -15.84 -0.33
CA GLU A 246 21.56 -17.17 -0.90
C GLU A 246 20.27 -17.98 -1.03
N ASP A 247 19.50 -17.74 -2.10
CA ASP A 247 18.32 -18.56 -2.42
C ASP A 247 18.69 -20.03 -2.68
N ASN A 248 17.98 -20.95 -2.02
CA ASN A 248 18.19 -22.39 -2.17
C ASN A 248 16.89 -23.21 -2.05
N MET A 249 15.73 -22.55 -2.00
CA MET A 249 14.42 -23.18 -1.81
C MET A 249 13.33 -22.68 -2.75
N SER A 250 13.51 -21.53 -3.42
CA SER A 250 12.42 -20.93 -4.19
C SER A 250 12.03 -21.76 -5.41
N GLN A 251 10.74 -21.67 -5.77
CA GLN A 251 10.23 -22.15 -7.05
C GLN A 251 10.34 -21.08 -8.15
N HIS A 252 10.25 -19.80 -7.79
CA HIS A 252 10.51 -18.69 -8.70
C HIS A 252 12.01 -18.46 -8.89
N SER A 253 12.36 -17.90 -10.05
CA SER A 253 13.70 -17.42 -10.34
C SER A 253 13.85 -15.91 -10.08
N MET A 254 15.09 -15.44 -10.05
CA MET A 254 15.41 -14.01 -10.02
C MET A 254 14.72 -13.24 -11.17
N ASP A 255 14.68 -13.82 -12.37
CA ASP A 255 14.09 -13.17 -13.54
C ASP A 255 12.56 -13.07 -13.44
N ASP A 256 11.90 -14.04 -12.79
CA ASP A 256 10.46 -13.99 -12.51
C ASP A 256 10.13 -12.82 -11.58
N VAL A 257 10.91 -12.67 -10.50
CA VAL A 257 10.77 -11.55 -9.54
C VAL A 257 10.97 -10.21 -10.23
N ILE A 258 12.07 -10.05 -10.98
CA ILE A 258 12.39 -8.79 -11.66
C ILE A 258 11.31 -8.44 -12.69
N SER A 259 10.88 -9.42 -13.49
CA SER A 259 9.88 -9.19 -14.55
C SER A 259 8.53 -8.82 -13.94
N PHE A 260 8.11 -9.52 -12.89
CA PHE A 260 6.85 -9.26 -12.20
C PHE A 260 6.85 -7.90 -11.48
N ALA A 261 7.93 -7.55 -10.78
CA ALA A 261 8.09 -6.24 -10.15
C ALA A 261 8.06 -5.09 -11.17
N LYS A 262 8.72 -5.25 -12.32
CA LYS A 262 8.68 -4.28 -13.43
C LYS A 262 7.29 -4.13 -14.03
N ASP A 263 6.56 -5.23 -14.19
CA ASP A 263 5.17 -5.24 -14.69
C ASP A 263 4.24 -4.49 -13.73
N LYS A 264 4.38 -4.73 -12.42
CA LYS A 264 3.57 -4.06 -11.38
C LYS A 264 4.03 -2.65 -11.02
N GLY A 265 5.20 -2.23 -11.48
CA GLY A 265 5.78 -0.93 -11.13
C GLY A 265 6.16 -0.82 -9.65
N ILE A 266 6.44 -1.95 -8.98
CA ILE A 266 6.78 -2.01 -7.56
C ILE A 266 8.31 -2.12 -7.39
N PRO A 267 8.98 -1.11 -6.82
CA PRO A 267 10.42 -1.18 -6.59
C PRO A 267 10.76 -2.10 -5.41
N ILE A 268 11.86 -2.84 -5.55
CA ILE A 268 12.41 -3.73 -4.51
C ILE A 268 13.70 -3.14 -3.96
N TYR A 269 13.71 -2.87 -2.66
CA TYR A 269 14.85 -2.43 -1.88
C TYR A 269 15.42 -3.60 -1.09
N LEU A 270 16.74 -3.70 -1.02
CA LEU A 270 17.40 -4.84 -0.39
C LEU A 270 18.47 -4.38 0.59
N ILE A 271 18.46 -4.91 1.81
CA ILE A 271 19.49 -4.73 2.81
C ILE A 271 20.17 -6.09 3.04
N GLY A 272 21.40 -6.19 2.56
CA GLY A 272 22.25 -7.37 2.71
C GLY A 272 22.98 -7.38 4.05
N THR A 273 23.21 -8.56 4.63
CA THR A 273 24.22 -8.73 5.69
C THR A 273 25.62 -8.28 5.22
N ALA A 274 26.58 -8.19 6.14
CA ALA A 274 27.94 -7.77 5.82
C ALA A 274 28.61 -8.66 4.75
N ASP A 275 28.30 -9.96 4.77
CA ASP A 275 28.89 -10.97 3.90
C ASP A 275 27.96 -11.37 2.73
N ALA A 276 26.86 -10.64 2.54
CA ALA A 276 25.85 -10.97 1.55
C ALA A 276 26.38 -10.98 0.11
N ASN A 277 25.76 -11.82 -0.74
CA ASN A 277 26.09 -11.87 -2.16
C ASN A 277 25.60 -10.61 -2.89
N THR A 278 26.49 -9.61 -2.96
CA THR A 278 26.18 -8.28 -3.49
C THR A 278 25.71 -8.28 -4.95
N THR A 279 26.23 -9.18 -5.80
CA THR A 279 25.93 -9.16 -7.25
C THR A 279 24.45 -9.42 -7.53
N TYR A 280 23.86 -10.46 -6.93
CA TYR A 280 22.48 -10.84 -7.20
C TYR A 280 21.48 -9.85 -6.57
N LEU A 281 21.72 -9.48 -5.31
CA LEU A 281 20.86 -8.53 -4.61
C LEU A 281 20.87 -7.15 -5.30
N GLN A 282 22.04 -6.66 -5.71
CA GLN A 282 22.13 -5.42 -6.47
C GLN A 282 21.40 -5.51 -7.81
N THR A 283 21.53 -6.62 -8.53
CA THR A 283 20.84 -6.83 -9.80
C THR A 283 19.32 -6.75 -9.65
N ILE A 284 18.74 -7.41 -8.64
CA ILE A 284 17.28 -7.36 -8.39
C ILE A 284 16.85 -5.92 -8.08
N ALA A 285 17.53 -5.27 -7.14
CA ALA A 285 17.13 -3.95 -6.68
C ALA A 285 17.22 -2.91 -7.80
N GLU A 286 18.35 -2.83 -8.51
CA GLU A 286 18.55 -1.84 -9.57
C GLU A 286 17.61 -2.07 -10.75
N GLN A 287 17.41 -3.32 -11.17
CA GLN A 287 16.51 -3.60 -12.29
C GLN A 287 15.04 -3.31 -11.98
N THR A 288 14.64 -3.32 -10.71
CA THR A 288 13.25 -3.01 -10.30
C THR A 288 13.05 -1.55 -9.92
N GLY A 289 14.09 -0.71 -10.02
CA GLY A 289 14.03 0.72 -9.65
C GLY A 289 14.17 0.97 -8.15
N GLY A 290 14.61 -0.03 -7.38
CA GLY A 290 15.01 0.12 -5.99
C GLY A 290 16.52 0.28 -5.83
N TYR A 291 17.03 -0.11 -4.67
CA TYR A 291 18.45 -0.03 -4.36
C TYR A 291 18.89 -1.10 -3.35
N PHE A 292 20.15 -1.51 -3.44
CA PHE A 292 20.77 -2.46 -2.54
C PHE A 292 21.77 -1.76 -1.61
N TRP A 293 21.61 -1.97 -0.30
CA TRP A 293 22.60 -1.61 0.70
C TRP A 293 23.22 -2.85 1.29
N ASN A 294 24.55 -2.87 1.43
CA ASN A 294 25.19 -3.81 2.34
C ASN A 294 25.31 -3.16 3.72
N LEU A 295 24.82 -3.84 4.75
CA LEU A 295 24.71 -3.36 6.12
C LEU A 295 26.05 -2.81 6.67
N LYS A 296 27.18 -3.36 6.22
CA LYS A 296 28.53 -2.89 6.60
C LYS A 296 28.77 -1.41 6.29
N PHE A 297 28.06 -0.86 5.29
CA PHE A 297 28.25 0.52 4.83
C PHE A 297 27.13 1.45 5.28
N ILE A 298 26.05 0.93 5.86
CA ILE A 298 24.98 1.76 6.42
C ILE A 298 25.47 2.36 7.72
N LYS A 299 25.64 3.69 7.74
CA LYS A 299 26.02 4.41 8.97
C LYS A 299 24.80 4.84 9.78
N ASP A 300 23.71 5.17 9.09
CA ASP A 300 22.48 5.70 9.67
C ASP A 300 21.28 5.24 8.80
N MET A 301 20.21 4.76 9.43
CA MET A 301 19.00 4.31 8.74
C MET A 301 18.23 5.43 8.05
N SER A 302 18.47 6.68 8.44
CA SER A 302 17.95 7.84 7.71
C SER A 302 18.44 7.88 6.27
N GLU A 303 19.64 7.41 5.95
CA GLU A 303 20.15 7.35 4.56
C GLU A 303 19.31 6.41 3.69
N VAL A 304 18.94 5.25 4.24
CA VAL A 304 18.08 4.27 3.56
C VAL A 304 16.72 4.89 3.29
N LEU A 305 16.11 5.46 4.33
CA LEU A 305 14.78 6.05 4.24
C LEU A 305 14.76 7.28 3.35
N ASP A 306 15.75 8.16 3.40
CA ASP A 306 15.83 9.35 2.57
C ASP A 306 15.95 8.98 1.10
N ARG A 307 16.65 7.88 0.77
CA ARG A 307 16.71 7.40 -0.61
C ARG A 307 15.43 6.73 -1.07
N ILE A 308 14.82 5.88 -0.24
CA ILE A 308 13.51 5.29 -0.56
C ILE A 308 12.48 6.40 -0.73
N LYS A 309 12.44 7.35 0.21
CA LYS A 309 11.59 8.53 0.12
C LYS A 309 11.96 9.40 -1.06
N ALA A 310 13.21 9.61 -1.43
CA ALA A 310 13.52 10.38 -2.65
C ALA A 310 12.90 9.75 -3.91
N ASN A 311 12.90 8.42 -4.01
CA ASN A 311 12.25 7.70 -5.10
C ASN A 311 10.72 7.75 -4.99
N GLN A 312 10.16 7.48 -3.81
CA GLN A 312 8.71 7.45 -3.60
C GLN A 312 8.07 8.84 -3.57
N ASP A 313 8.75 9.83 -3.01
CA ASP A 313 8.39 11.24 -3.05
C ASP A 313 8.24 11.69 -4.49
N ASN A 314 9.04 11.21 -5.44
CA ASN A 314 8.91 11.52 -6.87
C ASN A 314 7.78 10.77 -7.59
N VAL A 315 6.84 10.18 -6.84
CA VAL A 315 5.57 9.71 -7.38
C VAL A 315 4.57 10.87 -7.42
N TYR A 316 3.80 10.94 -8.51
CA TYR A 316 2.78 11.96 -8.75
C TYR A 316 1.40 11.33 -8.71
N CYS A 317 0.54 11.84 -7.84
CA CYS A 317 -0.88 11.51 -7.81
C CYS A 317 -1.62 12.45 -8.77
N LEU A 318 -2.18 11.88 -9.83
CA LEU A 318 -3.02 12.57 -10.80
C LEU A 318 -4.47 12.13 -10.59
N GLU A 319 -5.36 13.11 -10.41
CA GLU A 319 -6.78 12.89 -10.21
C GLU A 319 -7.55 13.32 -11.47
N TYR A 320 -8.48 12.49 -11.95
CA TYR A 320 -9.31 12.80 -13.11
C TYR A 320 -10.73 12.22 -13.00
N ASP A 321 -11.62 12.70 -13.87
CA ASP A 321 -12.96 12.16 -14.01
C ASP A 321 -13.00 11.13 -15.15
N SER A 322 -13.33 9.87 -14.82
CA SER A 322 -13.59 8.82 -15.80
C SER A 322 -15.06 8.82 -16.26
N ASP A 323 -15.42 7.89 -17.14
CA ASP A 323 -16.80 7.67 -17.59
C ASP A 323 -17.65 7.07 -16.45
N SER A 324 -18.58 7.86 -15.91
CA SER A 324 -19.48 7.44 -14.83
C SER A 324 -20.35 6.22 -15.15
N SER A 325 -20.52 5.88 -16.43
CA SER A 325 -21.30 4.71 -16.86
C SER A 325 -20.49 3.42 -16.99
N ALA A 326 -19.15 3.52 -17.01
CA ALA A 326 -18.28 2.36 -17.15
C ALA A 326 -18.06 1.63 -15.80
N ASP A 327 -17.74 0.34 -15.88
CA ASP A 327 -17.35 -0.45 -14.70
C ASP A 327 -16.05 0.12 -14.09
N PRO A 328 -16.05 0.51 -12.79
CA PRO A 328 -14.85 1.00 -12.10
C PRO A 328 -13.64 0.07 -12.19
N TYR A 329 -13.86 -1.23 -12.36
CA TYR A 329 -12.83 -2.27 -12.35
C TYR A 329 -12.48 -2.83 -13.73
N ALA A 330 -13.07 -2.29 -14.80
CA ALA A 330 -12.70 -2.68 -16.15
C ALA A 330 -11.23 -2.35 -16.44
N ASP A 331 -10.57 -3.22 -17.21
CA ASP A 331 -9.22 -2.98 -17.75
C ASP A 331 -9.16 -1.66 -18.52
N ARG A 332 -8.08 -0.91 -18.31
CA ARG A 332 -7.90 0.41 -18.88
C ARG A 332 -6.53 0.56 -19.51
N VAL A 333 -6.46 1.44 -20.50
CA VAL A 333 -5.21 1.89 -21.11
C VAL A 333 -5.15 3.41 -21.02
N ILE A 334 -4.03 3.94 -20.52
CA ILE A 334 -3.81 5.37 -20.32
C ILE A 334 -2.64 5.82 -21.17
N SER A 335 -2.82 6.89 -21.94
CA SER A 335 -1.69 7.69 -22.42
C SER A 335 -1.60 8.94 -21.56
N ALA A 336 -0.48 9.13 -20.87
CA ALA A 336 -0.26 10.22 -19.92
C ALA A 336 0.94 11.09 -20.34
N LEU A 337 0.81 12.39 -20.07
CA LEU A 337 1.84 13.40 -20.23
C LEU A 337 1.96 14.14 -18.90
N LEU A 338 3.16 14.17 -18.33
CA LEU A 338 3.47 14.93 -17.10
C LEU A 338 4.60 15.90 -17.43
N ALA A 339 4.49 17.16 -17.01
CA ALA A 339 5.53 18.16 -17.27
C ALA A 339 5.66 19.21 -16.16
N ASP A 340 6.82 19.86 -16.11
CA ASP A 340 7.07 21.06 -15.33
C ASP A 340 6.68 22.32 -16.09
N SER A 341 5.58 22.92 -15.65
CA SER A 341 5.07 24.17 -16.22
C SER A 341 5.98 25.39 -16.04
N LYS A 342 6.94 25.38 -15.10
CA LYS A 342 7.88 26.47 -14.86
C LYS A 342 9.21 26.30 -15.58
N HIS A 343 9.69 25.07 -15.78
CA HIS A 343 11.00 24.77 -16.34
C HIS A 343 10.93 24.27 -17.80
N SER A 344 10.36 25.08 -18.70
CA SER A 344 10.30 24.80 -20.14
C SER A 344 9.63 23.47 -20.52
N TYR A 345 8.68 22.97 -19.71
CA TYR A 345 7.99 21.69 -19.94
C TYR A 345 8.94 20.48 -19.97
N SER A 346 9.92 20.43 -19.06
CA SER A 346 10.61 19.17 -18.77
C SER A 346 9.61 18.13 -18.25
N GLY A 347 9.62 16.91 -18.78
CA GLY A 347 8.52 16.00 -18.50
C GLY A 347 8.68 14.61 -19.08
N GLY A 348 7.74 13.74 -18.73
CA GLY A 348 7.66 12.37 -19.20
C GLY A 348 6.50 12.15 -20.17
N ILE A 349 6.68 11.17 -21.05
CA ILE A 349 5.63 10.66 -21.93
C ILE A 349 5.43 9.17 -21.61
N GLY A 350 4.18 8.74 -21.49
CA GLY A 350 3.81 7.34 -21.39
C GLY A 350 2.61 7.09 -22.28
N ASP A 351 2.79 6.32 -23.35
CA ASP A 351 1.72 5.94 -24.26
C ASP A 351 1.27 4.51 -23.97
N ASP A 352 -0.02 4.27 -24.13
CA ASP A 352 -0.62 2.93 -24.07
C ASP A 352 -0.28 2.14 -22.80
N LEU A 353 -0.26 2.80 -21.64
CA LEU A 353 0.02 2.19 -20.35
C LEU A 353 -1.21 1.40 -19.87
N PRO A 354 -1.17 0.05 -19.86
CA PRO A 354 -2.26 -0.72 -19.30
C PRO A 354 -2.29 -0.54 -17.78
N PHE A 355 -3.48 -0.51 -17.19
CA PHE A 355 -3.63 -0.70 -15.76
C PHE A 355 -4.95 -1.40 -15.42
N ASN A 356 -4.89 -2.24 -14.39
CA ASN A 356 -6.05 -2.88 -13.79
C ASN A 356 -6.39 -2.11 -12.51
N PRO A 357 -7.56 -1.48 -12.40
CA PRO A 357 -7.93 -0.72 -11.22
C PRO A 357 -7.89 -1.54 -9.93
N ILE A 358 -7.22 -1.02 -8.91
CA ILE A 358 -7.14 -1.68 -7.60
C ILE A 358 -8.45 -1.45 -6.85
N ARG A 359 -9.06 -2.54 -6.36
CA ARG A 359 -10.23 -2.47 -5.49
C ARG A 359 -9.81 -2.01 -4.10
N GLY A 360 -9.84 -0.69 -3.88
CA GLY A 360 -9.74 -0.16 -2.53
C GLY A 360 -11.02 -0.42 -1.74
N GLU A 361 -10.88 -0.75 -0.46
CA GLU A 361 -12.03 -0.88 0.43
C GLU A 361 -12.49 0.47 0.98
N LYS A 362 -13.81 0.62 1.15
CA LYS A 362 -14.38 1.73 1.93
C LYS A 362 -14.09 1.50 3.41
N VAL A 363 -14.18 2.55 4.23
CA VAL A 363 -14.03 2.44 5.69
C VAL A 363 -15.12 1.50 6.21
N GLN A 364 -14.72 0.34 6.75
CA GLN A 364 -15.61 -0.65 7.34
C GLN A 364 -15.46 -0.64 8.86
N LYS A 365 -16.57 -0.86 9.57
CA LYS A 365 -16.53 -1.18 11.00
C LYS A 365 -15.94 -2.58 11.17
N ALA A 366 -15.37 -2.85 12.34
CA ALA A 366 -14.89 -4.19 12.62
C ALA A 366 -16.00 -5.23 12.40
N SER A 367 -15.69 -6.30 11.69
CA SER A 367 -16.65 -7.34 11.30
C SER A 367 -15.99 -8.69 11.14
N TYR A 368 -16.78 -9.75 11.31
CA TYR A 368 -16.35 -11.13 11.14
C TYR A 368 -17.15 -11.78 10.01
N THR A 369 -16.48 -12.58 9.20
CA THR A 369 -17.10 -13.42 8.17
C THR A 369 -16.68 -14.86 8.40
N VAL A 370 -17.66 -15.77 8.46
CA VAL A 370 -17.44 -17.19 8.73
C VAL A 370 -17.53 -17.96 7.42
N HIS A 371 -16.54 -18.82 7.16
CA HIS A 371 -16.48 -19.67 5.99
C HIS A 371 -16.34 -21.12 6.42
N LYS A 372 -17.25 -21.98 5.97
CA LYS A 372 -17.15 -23.44 6.17
C LYS A 372 -16.52 -24.07 4.92
N GLY A 373 -15.52 -24.91 5.10
CA GLY A 373 -14.84 -25.55 3.97
C GLY A 373 -13.57 -26.29 4.35
N ASP A 374 -13.24 -27.27 3.51
CA ASP A 374 -12.04 -28.07 3.61
C ASP A 374 -10.93 -27.40 2.79
N VAL A 375 -10.22 -26.46 3.41
CA VAL A 375 -9.15 -25.67 2.80
C VAL A 375 -7.89 -25.70 3.66
N THR A 376 -6.72 -25.43 3.07
CA THR A 376 -5.49 -25.25 3.84
C THR A 376 -5.51 -23.94 4.63
N TRP A 377 -4.63 -23.80 5.62
CA TRP A 377 -4.48 -22.53 6.32
C TRP A 377 -4.08 -21.41 5.35
N THR A 378 -3.15 -21.70 4.45
CA THR A 378 -2.65 -20.75 3.44
C THR A 378 -3.77 -20.29 2.49
N GLU A 379 -4.63 -21.21 2.03
CA GLU A 379 -5.81 -20.89 1.23
C GLU A 379 -6.81 -20.02 2.01
N ALA A 380 -7.06 -20.35 3.27
CA ALA A 380 -7.95 -19.59 4.14
C ALA A 380 -7.44 -18.15 4.36
N ASN A 381 -6.15 -17.99 4.64
CA ASN A 381 -5.53 -16.68 4.83
C ASN A 381 -5.57 -15.85 3.54
N ALA A 382 -5.23 -16.45 2.40
CA ALA A 382 -5.31 -15.79 1.10
C ALA A 382 -6.73 -15.32 0.77
N ALA A 383 -7.74 -16.13 1.09
CA ALA A 383 -9.15 -15.75 0.91
C ALA A 383 -9.54 -14.55 1.78
N CYS A 384 -9.15 -14.53 3.06
CA CYS A 384 -9.40 -13.37 3.92
C CYS A 384 -8.72 -12.10 3.39
N MET A 385 -7.46 -12.20 2.98
CA MET A 385 -6.70 -11.06 2.43
C MET A 385 -7.30 -10.52 1.13
N GLN A 386 -7.86 -11.38 0.29
CA GLN A 386 -8.54 -10.97 -0.94
C GLN A 386 -9.75 -10.06 -0.67
N ASP A 387 -10.41 -10.27 0.47
CA ASP A 387 -11.55 -9.49 0.94
C ASP A 387 -11.14 -8.35 1.89
N GLY A 388 -9.85 -8.00 1.93
CA GLY A 388 -9.29 -6.93 2.78
C GLY A 388 -9.37 -7.21 4.28
N ALA A 389 -9.57 -8.48 4.64
CA ALA A 389 -9.56 -9.01 5.99
C ALA A 389 -8.26 -9.77 6.28
N HIS A 390 -8.12 -10.29 7.50
CA HIS A 390 -7.12 -11.29 7.86
C HIS A 390 -7.79 -12.44 8.60
N LEU A 391 -7.14 -13.60 8.71
CA LEU A 391 -7.66 -14.64 9.62
C LEU A 391 -7.77 -14.09 11.04
N ALA A 392 -8.89 -14.38 11.69
CA ALA A 392 -9.17 -13.86 13.01
C ALA A 392 -8.14 -14.33 14.05
N THR A 393 -7.71 -13.40 14.90
CA THR A 393 -6.71 -13.60 15.96
C THR A 393 -7.39 -13.63 17.34
N ILE A 394 -6.71 -14.19 18.34
CA ILE A 394 -7.26 -14.37 19.70
C ILE A 394 -6.34 -13.73 20.75
N PRO A 395 -6.19 -12.39 20.77
CA PRO A 395 -5.37 -11.70 21.78
C PRO A 395 -5.96 -11.77 23.19
N THR A 396 -7.26 -12.04 23.31
CA THR A 396 -8.02 -11.99 24.57
C THR A 396 -9.06 -13.10 24.63
N LYS A 397 -9.53 -13.41 25.85
CA LYS A 397 -10.62 -14.36 26.06
C LYS A 397 -11.93 -13.92 25.39
N ASP A 398 -12.24 -12.63 25.37
CA ASP A 398 -13.47 -12.11 24.76
C ASP A 398 -13.49 -12.36 23.24
N GLU A 399 -12.32 -12.26 22.59
CA GLU A 399 -12.17 -12.62 21.17
C GLU A 399 -12.34 -14.12 20.96
N GLU A 400 -11.82 -14.97 21.85
CA GLU A 400 -12.03 -16.42 21.76
C GLU A 400 -13.53 -16.76 21.88
N ASP A 401 -14.19 -16.24 22.91
CA ASP A 401 -15.61 -16.49 23.16
C ASP A 401 -16.46 -16.05 21.95
N LYS A 402 -16.05 -14.98 21.27
CA LYS A 402 -16.71 -14.53 20.04
C LYS A 402 -16.53 -15.50 18.87
N LEU A 403 -15.31 -15.98 18.66
CA LEU A 403 -15.01 -16.95 17.60
C LEU A 403 -15.69 -18.29 17.85
N ILE A 404 -15.72 -18.76 19.09
CA ILE A 404 -16.46 -19.95 19.52
C ILE A 404 -17.94 -19.80 19.17
N GLN A 405 -18.57 -18.69 19.57
CA GLN A 405 -19.98 -18.43 19.25
C GLN A 405 -20.23 -18.54 17.74
N LEU A 406 -19.41 -17.87 16.93
CA LEU A 406 -19.54 -17.87 15.47
C LEU A 406 -19.35 -19.27 14.88
N ALA A 407 -18.42 -20.06 15.41
CA ALA A 407 -18.19 -21.42 14.95
C ALA A 407 -19.36 -22.36 15.29
N GLU A 408 -19.91 -22.26 16.50
CA GLU A 408 -21.05 -23.06 16.94
C GLU A 408 -22.32 -22.74 16.15
N GLU A 409 -22.59 -21.46 15.90
CA GLU A 409 -23.72 -21.00 15.06
C GLU A 409 -23.65 -21.53 13.62
N ASN A 410 -22.45 -21.91 13.15
CA ASN A 410 -22.21 -22.40 11.79
C ASN A 410 -21.83 -23.90 11.73
N ASP A 411 -21.95 -24.63 12.84
CA ASP A 411 -21.60 -26.06 12.95
C ASP A 411 -20.16 -26.34 12.43
N ILE A 412 -19.19 -25.56 12.91
CA ILE A 412 -17.76 -25.73 12.63
C ILE A 412 -17.09 -26.19 13.92
N LYS A 413 -16.24 -27.22 13.82
CA LYS A 413 -15.52 -27.78 14.97
C LYS A 413 -14.03 -27.42 14.97
N TYR A 414 -13.49 -27.08 13.81
CA TYR A 414 -12.07 -26.88 13.59
C TYR A 414 -11.89 -25.60 12.79
N VAL A 415 -11.46 -24.54 13.46
CA VAL A 415 -11.45 -23.19 12.89
C VAL A 415 -10.01 -22.74 12.67
N TRP A 416 -9.62 -22.48 11.43
CA TRP A 416 -8.35 -21.80 11.17
C TRP A 416 -8.35 -20.40 11.75
N ILE A 417 -7.29 -20.06 12.49
CA ILE A 417 -7.09 -18.75 13.12
C ILE A 417 -5.72 -18.18 12.74
N GLY A 418 -5.60 -16.86 12.82
CA GLY A 418 -4.50 -16.11 12.23
C GLY A 418 -3.24 -16.08 13.09
N GLY A 419 -2.52 -17.18 13.22
CA GLY A 419 -1.22 -17.17 13.89
C GLY A 419 -0.31 -18.30 13.48
N TYR A 420 0.91 -18.24 14.00
CA TYR A 420 1.93 -19.27 13.81
C TYR A 420 2.60 -19.67 15.12
N THR A 421 3.13 -20.90 15.18
CA THR A 421 4.10 -21.32 16.19
C THR A 421 5.54 -21.18 15.70
N SER A 422 6.42 -20.88 16.63
CA SER A 422 7.87 -20.80 16.45
C SER A 422 8.58 -21.30 17.70
N GLU A 423 9.89 -21.47 17.63
CA GLU A 423 10.69 -22.03 18.71
C GLU A 423 11.90 -21.15 18.96
N ARG A 424 12.16 -20.88 20.24
CA ARG A 424 13.32 -20.11 20.66
C ARG A 424 14.58 -20.98 20.68
N PRO A 425 15.78 -20.40 20.67
CA PRO A 425 17.04 -21.15 20.74
C PRO A 425 17.18 -22.08 21.96
N ASN A 426 16.42 -21.84 23.04
CA ASN A 426 16.38 -22.69 24.23
C ASN A 426 15.40 -23.87 24.14
N GLY A 427 14.68 -24.02 23.02
CA GLY A 427 13.66 -25.05 22.79
C GLY A 427 12.26 -24.66 23.24
N ASP A 428 12.06 -23.46 23.78
CA ASP A 428 10.72 -23.01 24.18
C ASP A 428 9.89 -22.69 22.94
N VAL A 429 8.78 -23.41 22.79
CA VAL A 429 7.79 -23.13 21.74
C VAL A 429 6.89 -21.97 22.18
N PHE A 430 6.63 -21.06 21.24
CA PHE A 430 5.72 -19.94 21.44
C PHE A 430 4.88 -19.70 20.18
N ALA A 431 3.83 -18.90 20.31
CA ALA A 431 3.04 -18.46 19.17
C ALA A 431 2.98 -16.94 19.05
N HIS A 432 2.67 -16.48 17.85
CA HIS A 432 2.43 -15.08 17.54
C HIS A 432 1.27 -14.95 16.54
N TRP A 433 0.63 -13.79 16.54
CA TRP A 433 -0.48 -13.48 15.65
C TRP A 433 0.04 -12.84 14.36
N ILE A 434 -0.67 -13.11 13.26
CA ILE A 434 -0.35 -12.51 11.95
C ILE A 434 -0.53 -10.98 11.93
N THR A 435 -1.28 -10.43 12.89
CA THR A 435 -1.50 -8.99 13.09
C THR A 435 -0.35 -8.30 13.83
N GLY A 436 0.56 -9.08 14.42
CA GLY A 436 1.64 -8.57 15.27
C GLY A 436 1.19 -8.14 16.65
N GLU A 437 -0.08 -8.30 17.02
CA GLU A 437 -0.57 -7.91 18.34
C GLU A 437 0.00 -8.79 19.45
N LYS A 438 0.14 -8.21 20.65
CA LYS A 438 0.57 -8.94 21.84
C LYS A 438 -0.61 -9.69 22.44
N THR A 439 -0.34 -10.90 22.94
CA THR A 439 -1.31 -11.66 23.73
C THR A 439 -0.83 -11.86 25.16
N THR A 440 -1.78 -11.80 26.09
CA THR A 440 -1.61 -12.28 27.47
C THR A 440 -2.47 -13.50 27.74
N TYR A 441 -3.17 -13.99 26.72
CA TYR A 441 -4.13 -15.07 26.79
C TYR A 441 -3.67 -16.24 25.93
N THR A 442 -3.80 -17.44 26.48
CA THR A 442 -3.61 -18.70 25.75
C THR A 442 -4.63 -19.72 26.23
N ASN A 443 -5.03 -20.62 25.33
CA ASN A 443 -5.94 -21.71 25.64
C ASN A 443 -5.51 -23.00 24.92
N TRP A 444 -4.21 -23.31 25.00
CA TRP A 444 -3.64 -24.50 24.37
C TRP A 444 -4.25 -25.78 24.91
N MET A 445 -4.46 -26.74 24.02
CA MET A 445 -4.73 -28.11 24.43
C MET A 445 -3.55 -28.65 25.24
N GLN A 446 -3.82 -29.57 26.18
CA GLN A 446 -2.76 -30.17 26.96
C GLN A 446 -1.74 -30.88 26.06
N GLY A 447 -0.49 -30.43 26.10
CA GLY A 447 0.60 -30.96 25.29
C GLY A 447 0.95 -30.08 24.09
N GLU A 448 0.13 -29.08 23.79
CA GLU A 448 0.33 -28.17 22.67
C GLU A 448 0.90 -26.82 23.13
N PRO A 449 1.57 -26.07 22.22
CA PRO A 449 1.92 -26.46 20.86
C PRO A 449 3.07 -27.47 20.78
N SER A 450 2.94 -28.48 19.93
CA SER A 450 3.92 -29.56 19.76
C SER A 450 4.89 -29.36 18.58
N ARG A 451 4.53 -28.47 17.64
CA ARG A 451 5.23 -28.16 16.38
C ARG A 451 5.42 -29.30 15.40
N ASN A 452 5.02 -30.53 15.75
CA ASN A 452 5.21 -31.68 14.88
C ASN A 452 4.10 -32.70 15.12
N ASP A 453 3.49 -33.14 14.02
CA ASP A 453 2.54 -34.23 14.05
C ASP A 453 3.25 -35.56 14.38
N ARG A 454 2.46 -36.60 14.66
CA ARG A 454 2.93 -37.96 14.99
C ARG A 454 3.80 -38.60 13.92
N ASP A 455 3.66 -38.16 12.67
CA ASP A 455 4.48 -38.63 11.54
C ASP A 455 5.77 -37.81 11.33
N GLY A 456 6.01 -36.79 12.17
CA GLY A 456 7.16 -35.90 12.10
C GLY A 456 7.00 -34.73 11.13
N SER A 457 5.83 -34.55 10.51
CA SER A 457 5.58 -33.39 9.66
C SER A 457 5.47 -32.12 10.52
N PRO A 458 6.04 -30.98 10.10
CA PRO A 458 5.97 -29.77 10.89
C PRO A 458 4.55 -29.21 10.99
N GLU A 459 4.23 -28.69 12.18
CA GLU A 459 2.98 -28.01 12.50
C GLU A 459 3.31 -26.58 12.91
N PHE A 460 2.81 -25.61 12.13
CA PHE A 460 3.10 -24.20 12.35
C PHE A 460 1.85 -23.35 12.46
N TYR A 461 0.70 -23.84 12.02
CA TYR A 461 -0.46 -23.02 11.74
C TYR A 461 -1.51 -23.20 12.83
N LEU A 462 -2.04 -22.10 13.36
CA LEU A 462 -2.94 -22.19 14.51
C LEU A 462 -4.37 -22.57 14.11
N MET A 463 -4.95 -23.46 14.91
CA MET A 463 -6.34 -23.86 14.81
C MET A 463 -7.03 -23.82 16.17
N LEU A 464 -8.27 -23.32 16.20
CA LEU A 464 -9.17 -23.45 17.33
C LEU A 464 -10.00 -24.73 17.17
N TRP A 465 -9.83 -25.67 18.09
CA TRP A 465 -10.43 -27.00 18.08
C TRP A 465 -11.61 -27.10 19.06
N LYS A 466 -12.65 -27.85 18.65
CA LYS A 466 -13.69 -28.39 19.54
C LYS A 466 -13.54 -29.90 19.68
N VAL A 467 -13.02 -30.34 20.84
CA VAL A 467 -12.92 -31.77 21.19
C VAL A 467 -13.91 -32.07 22.32
N GLY A 468 -14.93 -32.88 22.01
CA GLY A 468 -16.10 -33.02 22.90
C GLY A 468 -16.83 -31.68 23.02
N ASP A 469 -16.99 -31.18 24.24
CA ASP A 469 -17.58 -29.88 24.54
C ASP A 469 -16.54 -28.82 24.95
N GLN A 470 -15.25 -29.12 24.80
CA GLN A 470 -14.16 -28.21 25.16
C GLN A 470 -13.53 -27.58 23.92
N TRP A 471 -13.26 -26.28 24.02
CA TRP A 471 -12.56 -25.49 23.01
C TRP A 471 -11.13 -25.21 23.47
N SER A 472 -10.16 -25.42 22.60
CA SER A 472 -8.73 -25.19 22.86
C SER A 472 -7.95 -24.97 21.56
N TRP A 473 -6.73 -24.47 21.64
CA TRP A 473 -5.87 -24.25 20.49
C TRP A 473 -5.00 -25.47 20.21
N ASN A 474 -4.71 -25.70 18.93
CA ASN A 474 -3.67 -26.58 18.45
C ASN A 474 -2.85 -25.89 17.36
N ASP A 475 -1.61 -26.30 17.16
CA ASP A 475 -0.90 -26.05 15.91
C ASP A 475 -1.02 -27.25 14.96
N GLU A 476 -1.09 -26.94 13.67
CA GLU A 476 -1.36 -27.92 12.61
C GLU A 476 -0.39 -27.74 11.45
N ARG A 477 -0.31 -28.77 10.61
CA ARG A 477 0.22 -28.66 9.25
C ARG A 477 -0.71 -27.81 8.38
N ASP A 478 -0.17 -27.18 7.33
CA ASP A 478 -0.96 -26.35 6.41
C ASP A 478 -2.14 -27.12 5.79
N ASN A 479 -1.86 -28.32 5.28
CA ASN A 479 -2.83 -29.15 4.57
C ASN A 479 -3.17 -30.42 5.36
N LEU A 480 -4.30 -30.38 6.07
CA LEU A 480 -4.83 -31.50 6.86
C LEU A 480 -5.26 -32.70 6.00
N TYR A 481 -5.55 -32.49 4.72
CA TYR A 481 -6.17 -33.51 3.85
C TYR A 481 -5.16 -34.36 3.09
N ASN A 482 -3.86 -34.08 3.25
CA ASN A 482 -2.79 -34.90 2.66
C ASN A 482 -2.48 -36.16 3.47
N SER A 483 -2.98 -36.24 4.71
CA SER A 483 -2.88 -37.41 5.59
C SER A 483 -4.25 -38.07 5.68
N SER A 484 -4.32 -39.38 5.45
CA SER A 484 -5.60 -40.12 5.48
C SER A 484 -6.28 -40.07 6.84
N TYR A 485 -5.52 -40.18 7.93
CA TYR A 485 -6.05 -40.12 9.30
C TYR A 485 -6.60 -38.73 9.65
N LEU A 486 -5.89 -37.67 9.26
CA LEU A 486 -6.37 -36.30 9.47
C LEU A 486 -7.59 -36.03 8.58
N HIS A 487 -7.57 -36.45 7.32
CA HIS A 487 -8.70 -36.31 6.40
C HIS A 487 -10.00 -36.85 7.01
N ASP A 488 -9.99 -38.08 7.53
CA ASP A 488 -11.16 -38.70 8.17
C ASP A 488 -11.63 -37.94 9.43
N THR A 489 -10.69 -37.30 10.13
CA THR A 489 -10.96 -36.54 11.36
C THR A 489 -11.58 -35.18 11.04
N PHE A 490 -11.01 -34.43 10.09
CA PHE A 490 -11.31 -33.02 9.86
C PHE A 490 -12.34 -32.77 8.75
N SER A 491 -12.39 -33.61 7.71
CA SER A 491 -13.19 -33.32 6.52
C SER A 491 -14.67 -33.07 6.84
N GLY A 492 -15.21 -31.99 6.27
CA GLY A 492 -16.58 -31.52 6.45
C GLY A 492 -16.86 -30.83 7.79
N LYS A 493 -15.87 -30.70 8.67
CA LYS A 493 -15.99 -30.11 10.02
C LYS A 493 -15.14 -28.84 10.21
N THR A 494 -14.37 -28.47 9.19
CA THR A 494 -13.46 -27.33 9.22
C THR A 494 -14.09 -26.06 8.66
N GLY A 495 -13.51 -24.93 9.03
CA GLY A 495 -13.78 -23.64 8.46
C GLY A 495 -12.76 -22.62 8.94
N TYR A 496 -12.98 -21.37 8.60
CA TYR A 496 -12.13 -20.26 8.99
C TYR A 496 -12.96 -18.99 9.19
N ILE A 497 -12.43 -18.08 10.00
CA ILE A 497 -13.09 -16.82 10.30
C ILE A 497 -12.18 -15.70 9.86
N CYS A 498 -12.67 -14.84 8.96
CA CYS A 498 -11.98 -13.61 8.57
C CYS A 498 -12.44 -12.47 9.48
N LYS A 499 -11.49 -11.62 9.90
CA LYS A 499 -11.74 -10.40 10.66
C LYS A 499 -11.29 -9.20 9.83
N VAL A 500 -12.17 -8.21 9.71
CA VAL A 500 -11.81 -6.87 9.27
C VAL A 500 -11.66 -6.03 10.53
N ASP A 501 -10.50 -5.41 10.72
CA ASP A 501 -10.31 -4.46 11.80
C ASP A 501 -10.93 -3.09 11.45
N SER A 502 -11.41 -2.39 12.48
CA SER A 502 -11.89 -1.03 12.29
C SER A 502 -10.74 -0.12 11.88
N LYS A 503 -10.84 0.51 10.71
CA LYS A 503 -9.87 1.52 10.26
C LYS A 503 -10.08 2.81 11.06
N ASN A 504 -9.26 3.02 12.09
CA ASN A 504 -9.17 4.32 12.81
C ASN A 504 -8.48 5.39 11.97
#